data_AF-A0A6V7WXS3-F1
#
_entry.id   AF-A0A6V7WXS3-F1
#
_cell.length_a   1.000
_cell.length_b   1.000
_cell.length_c   1.000
_cell.angle_alpha   90.00
_cell.angle_beta   90.00
_cell.angle_gamma   90.00
#
_symmetry.space_group_name_H-M   'P 1'
#
loop_
_entity.id
_entity.type
_entity.pdbx_description
1 polymer ?
#
loop_
_entity_poly.entity_id
_entity_poly.type
_entity_poly.pdbx_seq_one_letter_code
_entity_poly.pdbx_strand_id
1 'polypeptide(L)'
;MLTYIFPKIFTEKSIQLNMIHYMLLFSRQGKLRLQKWYVAYPDKVKKKITRELVTTILARKPKMCAFLEYKDLKVVYKRYASLYFCCTIEQSDNELICLEIIHRYVELLDRYFGSVCELDIIFNFEKAYFILDEFLLAGEVQETSKKQVLKAISAQDLLQDEETTQGFFEDNGLG
;
A
#
# COMPACT_ATOMS: atom_id res chain seq x y z
N MET A 1 21.74 34.67 2.31
CA MET A 1 21.55 34.47 0.85
C MET A 1 21.63 32.97 0.49
N LEU A 2 21.01 32.07 1.27
CA LEU A 2 20.97 30.62 0.98
C LEU A 2 19.60 29.98 1.29
N THR A 3 18.61 30.74 1.77
CA THR A 3 17.25 30.29 2.05
C THR A 3 16.26 30.46 0.88
N TYR A 4 16.69 31.05 -0.24
CA TYR A 4 15.81 31.35 -1.39
C TYR A 4 16.15 30.59 -2.67
N ILE A 5 17.19 29.74 -2.66
CA ILE A 5 17.61 28.96 -3.85
C ILE A 5 16.98 27.56 -3.86
N PHE A 6 16.64 27.00 -2.69
CA PHE A 6 16.05 25.66 -2.60
C PHE A 6 14.59 25.54 -3.09
N PRO A 7 13.68 26.53 -2.91
CA PRO A 7 12.28 26.37 -3.33
C PRO A 7 12.05 26.57 -4.85
N LYS A 8 13.00 27.19 -5.56
CA LYS A 8 12.82 27.62 -6.96
C LYS A 8 13.27 26.62 -8.01
N ILE A 9 14.01 25.57 -7.62
CA ILE A 9 14.40 24.49 -8.56
C ILE A 9 13.30 23.42 -8.63
N PHE A 10 12.40 23.34 -7.63
CA PHE A 10 11.35 22.32 -7.57
C PHE A 10 10.01 22.75 -8.21
N THR A 11 9.93 23.95 -8.79
CA THR A 11 8.66 24.56 -9.25
C THR A 11 8.46 24.60 -10.76
N GLU A 12 9.36 24.04 -11.56
CA GLU A 12 9.16 23.89 -13.02
C GLU A 12 9.40 22.45 -13.47
N LYS A 13 8.32 21.65 -13.49
CA LYS A 13 8.22 20.38 -14.25
C LYS A 13 9.31 19.33 -13.99
N SER A 14 9.70 19.08 -12.74
CA SER A 14 10.12 17.72 -12.39
C SER A 14 8.85 16.87 -12.30
N ILE A 15 8.56 16.15 -13.38
CA ILE A 15 7.47 15.19 -13.47
C ILE A 15 7.62 14.24 -12.26
N GLN A 16 6.74 14.34 -11.28
CA GLN A 16 6.56 13.30 -10.28
C GLN A 16 5.90 12.14 -11.03
N LEU A 17 6.71 11.34 -11.73
CA LEU A 17 6.28 10.05 -12.28
C LEU A 17 6.12 9.13 -11.08
N ASN A 18 4.99 9.21 -10.38
CA ASN A 18 4.65 8.22 -9.39
C ASN A 18 3.92 7.11 -10.12
N MET A 19 4.58 5.97 -10.32
CA MET A 19 3.98 4.82 -11.01
C MET A 19 2.66 4.41 -10.37
N ILE A 20 2.56 4.46 -9.04
CA ILE A 20 1.32 4.16 -8.30
C ILE A 20 0.83 5.40 -7.54
N HIS A 21 -0.40 5.83 -7.80
CA HIS A 21 -1.04 6.94 -7.09
C HIS A 21 -1.56 6.52 -5.72
N TYR A 22 -2.17 5.34 -5.65
CA TYR A 22 -2.71 4.77 -4.43
C TYR A 22 -2.97 3.27 -4.57
N MET A 23 -2.92 2.58 -3.44
CA MET A 23 -3.25 1.18 -3.28
C MET A 23 -4.38 1.02 -2.27
N LEU A 24 -5.41 0.26 -2.63
CA LEU A 24 -6.60 -0.02 -1.82
C LEU A 24 -6.78 -1.53 -1.64
N LEU A 25 -7.03 -1.95 -0.41
CA LEU A 25 -7.51 -3.30 -0.09
C LEU A 25 -8.92 -3.20 0.46
N PHE A 26 -9.84 -3.98 -0.07
CA PHE A 26 -11.22 -4.02 0.43
C PHE A 26 -11.83 -5.41 0.31
N SER A 27 -12.77 -5.72 1.21
CA SER A 27 -13.45 -7.01 1.24
C SER A 27 -14.49 -7.15 0.14
N ARG A 28 -15.02 -8.37 -0.04
CA ARG A 28 -16.20 -8.63 -0.90
C ARG A 28 -17.44 -7.81 -0.52
N GLN A 29 -17.55 -7.37 0.74
CA GLN A 29 -18.64 -6.50 1.21
C GLN A 29 -18.34 -5.01 1.00
N GLY A 30 -17.20 -4.67 0.38
CA GLY A 30 -16.79 -3.28 0.15
C GLY A 30 -16.21 -2.58 1.37
N LYS A 31 -15.88 -3.32 2.45
CA LYS A 31 -15.22 -2.74 3.62
C LYS A 31 -13.74 -2.54 3.32
N LEU A 32 -13.26 -1.30 3.43
CA LEU A 32 -11.86 -0.95 3.26
C LEU A 32 -11.03 -1.55 4.40
N ARG A 33 -9.91 -2.18 4.07
CA ARG A 33 -8.95 -2.80 5.00
C ARG A 33 -7.62 -2.07 5.03
N LEU A 34 -7.20 -1.54 3.88
CA LEU A 34 -5.99 -0.72 3.76
C LEU A 34 -6.20 0.33 2.67
N GLN A 35 -5.68 1.53 2.90
CA GLN A 35 -5.52 2.56 1.88
C GLN A 35 -4.16 3.25 2.02
N LYS A 36 -3.34 3.19 0.98
CA LYS A 36 -2.09 3.93 0.89
C LYS A 36 -2.20 4.92 -0.25
N TRP A 37 -1.97 6.20 0.03
CA TRP A 37 -2.02 7.28 -0.95
C TRP A 37 -0.61 7.85 -1.11
N TYR A 38 -0.03 7.69 -2.29
CA TYR A 38 1.30 8.19 -2.63
C TYR A 38 1.25 9.60 -3.24
N VAL A 39 0.10 9.97 -3.79
CA VAL A 39 -0.20 11.32 -4.25
C VAL A 39 -1.12 12.02 -3.25
N ALA A 40 -0.85 13.30 -3.01
CA ALA A 40 -1.63 14.12 -2.10
C ALA A 40 -3.04 14.40 -2.68
N TYR A 41 -4.07 13.93 -1.98
CA TYR A 41 -5.47 14.24 -2.29
C TYR A 41 -6.20 14.76 -1.04
N PRO A 42 -7.15 15.70 -1.20
CA PRO A 42 -8.06 16.07 -0.11
C PRO A 42 -8.91 14.87 0.34
N ASP A 43 -9.21 14.76 1.63
CA ASP A 43 -9.94 13.60 2.18
C ASP A 43 -11.32 13.40 1.56
N LYS A 44 -12.00 14.50 1.19
CA LYS A 44 -13.27 14.44 0.45
C LYS A 44 -13.12 13.74 -0.90
N VAL A 45 -12.01 13.99 -1.59
CA VAL A 45 -11.67 13.38 -2.88
C VAL A 45 -11.28 11.92 -2.69
N LYS A 46 -10.43 11.60 -1.68
CA LYS A 46 -10.08 10.22 -1.33
C LYS A 46 -11.32 9.36 -1.10
N LYS A 47 -12.24 9.82 -0.23
CA LYS A 47 -13.51 9.13 0.06
C LYS A 47 -14.38 8.92 -1.19
N LYS A 48 -14.41 9.90 -2.10
CA LYS A 48 -15.14 9.80 -3.37
C LYS A 48 -14.52 8.73 -4.28
N ILE A 49 -13.21 8.79 -4.49
CA ILE A 49 -12.45 7.83 -5.31
C ILE A 49 -12.64 6.41 -4.76
N THR A 50 -12.42 6.20 -3.46
CA THR A 50 -12.56 4.88 -2.84
C THR A 50 -13.97 4.32 -3.06
N ARG A 51 -15.03 5.13 -2.86
CA ARG A 51 -16.41 4.67 -3.06
C ARG A 51 -16.68 4.28 -4.51
N GLU A 52 -16.25 5.11 -5.46
CA GLU A 52 -16.43 4.86 -6.89
C GLU A 52 -15.71 3.57 -7.30
N LEU A 53 -14.42 3.43 -6.98
CA LEU A 53 -13.63 2.25 -7.36
C LEU A 53 -14.13 0.96 -6.72
N VAL A 54 -14.45 0.97 -5.43
CA VAL A 54 -14.99 -0.22 -4.74
C VAL A 54 -16.31 -0.65 -5.39
N THR A 55 -17.21 0.30 -5.66
CA THR A 55 -18.52 0.00 -6.29
C THR A 55 -18.32 -0.57 -7.70
N THR A 56 -17.47 0.07 -8.51
CA THR A 56 -17.19 -0.37 -9.88
C THR A 56 -16.54 -1.74 -9.92
N ILE A 57 -15.55 -2.02 -9.08
CA ILE A 57 -14.83 -3.30 -9.08
C ILE A 57 -15.73 -4.44 -8.58
N LEU A 58 -16.53 -4.23 -7.52
CA LEU A 58 -17.42 -5.26 -6.99
C LEU A 58 -18.56 -5.64 -7.94
N ALA A 59 -18.97 -4.73 -8.83
CA ALA A 59 -19.98 -5.00 -9.85
C ALA A 59 -19.48 -5.88 -11.02
N ARG A 60 -18.17 -6.13 -11.12
CA ARG A 60 -17.58 -6.86 -12.26
C ARG A 60 -17.65 -8.37 -12.12
N LYS A 61 -17.85 -9.04 -13.25
CA LYS A 61 -17.86 -10.51 -13.33
C LYS A 61 -16.43 -11.08 -13.25
N PRO A 62 -16.22 -12.29 -12.69
CA PRO A 62 -14.87 -12.85 -12.48
C PRO A 62 -13.99 -13.03 -13.73
N LYS A 63 -14.58 -13.19 -14.92
CA LYS A 63 -13.85 -13.36 -16.19
C LYS A 63 -13.49 -12.04 -16.89
N MET A 64 -13.86 -10.90 -16.32
CA MET A 64 -13.53 -9.61 -16.90
C MET A 64 -12.05 -9.27 -16.70
N CYS A 65 -11.53 -8.38 -17.55
CA CYS A 65 -10.16 -7.89 -17.46
C CYS A 65 -9.87 -7.28 -16.08
N ALA A 66 -8.65 -7.52 -15.59
CA ALA A 66 -8.10 -6.98 -14.35
C ALA A 66 -7.78 -5.47 -14.44
N PHE A 67 -7.91 -4.87 -15.63
CA PHE A 67 -7.58 -3.47 -15.90
C PHE A 67 -8.84 -2.66 -16.23
N LEU A 68 -8.89 -1.42 -15.77
CA LEU A 68 -9.95 -0.45 -16.03
C LEU A 68 -9.34 0.90 -16.36
N GLU A 69 -9.99 1.62 -17.25
CA GLU A 69 -9.78 3.06 -17.41
C GLU A 69 -10.59 3.79 -16.33
N TYR A 70 -9.96 4.72 -15.62
CA TYR A 70 -10.63 5.55 -14.63
C TYR A 70 -10.10 6.98 -14.72
N LYS A 71 -10.84 7.82 -15.45
CA LYS A 71 -10.39 9.18 -15.84
C LYS A 71 -9.10 9.05 -16.65
N ASP A 72 -8.10 9.87 -16.38
CA ASP A 72 -6.80 9.86 -17.07
C ASP A 72 -5.79 8.87 -16.45
N LEU A 73 -6.29 7.86 -15.71
CA LEU A 73 -5.49 6.86 -15.00
C LEU A 73 -5.99 5.45 -15.29
N LYS A 74 -5.14 4.46 -14.99
CA LYS A 74 -5.47 3.04 -15.12
C LYS A 74 -5.59 2.39 -13.76
N VAL A 75 -6.63 1.60 -13.57
CA VAL A 75 -6.85 0.81 -12.36
C VAL A 75 -6.50 -0.64 -12.65
N VAL A 76 -5.62 -1.20 -11.85
CA VAL A 76 -5.24 -2.61 -11.87
C VAL A 76 -5.75 -3.26 -10.60
N TYR A 77 -6.56 -4.32 -10.73
CA TYR A 77 -7.10 -5.00 -9.56
C TYR A 77 -7.04 -6.52 -9.68
N LYS A 78 -6.88 -7.19 -8.53
CA LYS A 78 -6.91 -8.64 -8.42
C LYS A 78 -7.61 -9.07 -7.14
N ARG A 79 -8.42 -10.12 -7.24
CA ARG A 79 -9.09 -10.73 -6.10
C ARG A 79 -8.28 -11.94 -5.60
N TYR A 80 -7.95 -11.96 -4.31
CA TYR A 80 -7.38 -13.08 -3.58
C TYR A 80 -8.34 -13.47 -2.45
N ALA A 81 -8.91 -14.67 -2.51
CA ALA A 81 -9.94 -15.14 -1.57
C ALA A 81 -11.11 -14.14 -1.40
N SER A 82 -11.25 -13.53 -0.22
CA SER A 82 -12.28 -12.52 0.10
C SER A 82 -11.83 -11.07 -0.09
N LEU A 83 -10.56 -10.83 -0.41
CA LEU A 83 -9.97 -9.51 -0.56
C LEU A 83 -9.76 -9.12 -2.02
N TYR A 84 -10.01 -7.86 -2.30
CA TYR A 84 -9.64 -7.19 -3.54
C TYR A 84 -8.45 -6.28 -3.26
N PHE A 85 -7.42 -6.43 -4.07
CA PHE A 85 -6.26 -5.56 -4.11
C PHE A 85 -6.37 -4.71 -5.36
N CYS A 86 -6.19 -3.40 -5.23
CA CYS A 86 -6.41 -2.44 -6.29
C CYS A 86 -5.32 -1.38 -6.23
N CYS A 87 -4.63 -1.16 -7.35
CA CYS A 87 -3.70 -0.06 -7.54
C CYS A 87 -4.22 0.84 -8.67
N THR A 88 -3.95 2.14 -8.59
CA THR A 88 -4.14 3.06 -9.70
C THR A 88 -2.80 3.61 -10.14
N ILE A 89 -2.52 3.52 -11.44
CA ILE A 89 -1.24 3.83 -12.08
C ILE A 89 -1.43 4.86 -13.21
N GLU A 90 -0.32 5.47 -13.67
CA GLU A 90 -0.34 6.41 -14.78
C GLU A 90 -0.66 5.71 -16.11
N GLN A 91 -1.17 6.47 -17.08
CA GLN A 91 -1.58 5.91 -18.38
C GLN A 91 -0.40 5.29 -19.16
N SER A 92 0.82 5.77 -18.93
CA SER A 92 2.04 5.26 -19.55
C SER A 92 2.57 3.96 -18.95
N ASP A 93 2.11 3.58 -17.76
CA ASP A 93 2.72 2.47 -17.02
C ASP A 93 2.20 1.11 -17.45
N ASN A 94 3.01 0.08 -17.23
CA ASN A 94 2.63 -1.27 -17.61
C ASN A 94 1.71 -1.92 -16.55
N GLU A 95 0.50 -2.27 -16.96
CA GLU A 95 -0.52 -2.86 -16.08
C GLU A 95 -0.11 -4.24 -15.56
N LEU A 96 0.66 -5.01 -16.34
CA LEU A 96 1.14 -6.34 -15.94
C LEU A 96 2.21 -6.22 -14.85
N ILE A 97 3.08 -5.22 -14.93
CA ILE A 97 4.07 -4.94 -13.87
C ILE A 97 3.34 -4.56 -12.58
N CYS A 98 2.32 -3.70 -12.66
CA CYS A 98 1.50 -3.37 -11.49
C CYS A 98 0.76 -4.60 -10.92
N LEU A 99 0.29 -5.51 -11.78
CA LEU A 99 -0.35 -6.76 -11.34
C LEU A 99 0.64 -7.67 -10.60
N GLU A 100 1.90 -7.73 -11.06
CA GLU A 100 2.98 -8.43 -10.37
C GLU A 100 3.36 -7.78 -9.05
N ILE A 101 3.33 -6.45 -8.94
CA ILE A 101 3.52 -5.73 -7.67
C ILE A 101 2.43 -6.12 -6.66
N ILE A 102 1.17 -6.14 -7.09
CA ILE A 102 0.06 -6.61 -6.25
C ILE A 102 0.33 -8.05 -5.78
N HIS A 103 0.71 -8.94 -6.69
CA HIS A 103 0.97 -10.33 -6.35
C HIS A 103 2.13 -10.47 -5.37
N ARG A 104 3.23 -9.74 -5.59
CA ARG A 104 4.40 -9.71 -4.72
C ARG A 104 4.05 -9.27 -3.31
N TYR A 105 3.20 -8.25 -3.16
CA TYR A 105 2.73 -7.81 -1.84
C TYR A 105 1.90 -8.90 -1.14
N VAL A 106 1.04 -9.61 -1.87
CA VAL A 106 0.30 -10.76 -1.32
C VAL A 106 1.25 -11.87 -0.86
N GLU A 107 2.31 -12.19 -1.62
CA GLU A 107 3.30 -13.17 -1.21
C GLU A 107 4.09 -12.74 0.04
N LEU A 108 4.37 -11.45 0.19
CA LEU A 108 5.02 -10.91 1.38
C LEU A 108 4.13 -11.06 2.61
N LEU A 109 2.85 -10.68 2.49
CA LEU A 109 1.86 -10.87 3.54
C LEU A 109 1.71 -12.35 3.91
N ASP A 110 1.60 -13.24 2.92
CA ASP A 110 1.45 -14.68 3.15
C ASP A 110 2.65 -15.29 3.89
N ARG A 111 3.86 -14.85 3.54
CA ARG A 111 5.09 -15.31 4.18
C ARG A 111 5.30 -14.76 5.58
N TYR A 112 4.81 -13.55 5.84
CA TYR A 112 4.87 -12.93 7.17
C TYR A 112 3.86 -13.57 8.13
N PHE A 113 2.59 -13.66 7.73
CA PHE A 113 1.52 -14.18 8.59
C PHE A 113 1.44 -15.71 8.63
N GLY A 114 1.96 -16.40 7.61
CA GLY A 114 1.92 -17.86 7.51
C GLY A 114 0.53 -18.37 7.15
N SER A 115 0.17 -18.31 5.86
CA SER A 115 -1.20 -18.55 5.33
C SER A 115 -2.15 -17.39 5.64
N VAL A 116 -1.85 -16.23 5.06
CA VAL A 116 -2.56 -14.98 5.37
C VAL A 116 -4.06 -15.06 5.05
N CYS A 117 -4.89 -14.56 5.96
CA CYS A 117 -6.31 -14.36 5.76
C CYS A 117 -6.74 -12.90 5.96
N GLU A 118 -7.99 -12.58 5.62
CA GLU A 118 -8.51 -11.22 5.81
C GLU A 118 -8.51 -10.77 7.27
N LEU A 119 -8.71 -11.69 8.21
CA LEU A 119 -8.70 -11.36 9.64
C LEU A 119 -7.31 -10.93 10.11
N ASP A 120 -6.24 -11.56 9.60
CA ASP A 120 -4.87 -11.19 9.97
C ASP A 120 -4.57 -9.73 9.61
N ILE A 121 -5.02 -9.28 8.44
CA ILE A 121 -4.89 -7.88 8.00
C ILE A 121 -5.77 -6.94 8.83
N ILE A 122 -6.95 -7.39 9.28
CA ILE A 122 -7.84 -6.57 10.12
C ILE A 122 -7.23 -6.37 11.51
N PHE A 123 -6.70 -7.43 12.11
CA PHE A 123 -6.16 -7.39 13.47
C PHE A 123 -4.76 -6.80 13.54
N ASN A 124 -3.96 -6.92 12.47
CA ASN A 124 -2.58 -6.44 12.40
C ASN A 124 -2.40 -5.47 11.22
N PHE A 125 -3.29 -4.47 11.11
CA PHE A 125 -3.31 -3.58 9.95
C PHE A 125 -2.02 -2.76 9.86
N GLU A 126 -1.45 -2.36 11.00
CA GLU A 126 -0.17 -1.68 11.11
C GLU A 126 0.97 -2.52 10.52
N LYS A 127 1.02 -3.83 10.79
CA LYS A 127 2.03 -4.71 10.20
C LYS A 127 1.86 -4.81 8.68
N ALA A 128 0.62 -4.84 8.19
CA ALA A 128 0.37 -4.77 6.75
C ALA A 128 0.87 -3.46 6.12
N TYR A 129 0.74 -2.33 6.82
CA TYR A 129 1.33 -1.04 6.39
C TYR A 129 2.86 -1.06 6.44
N PHE A 130 3.49 -1.62 7.48
CA PHE A 130 4.95 -1.70 7.57
C PHE A 130 5.53 -2.56 6.44
N ILE A 131 4.93 -3.73 6.18
CA ILE A 131 5.33 -4.58 5.05
C ILE A 131 5.17 -3.84 3.72
N LEU A 132 4.07 -3.07 3.57
CA LEU A 132 3.83 -2.29 2.36
C LEU A 132 4.88 -1.19 2.19
N ASP A 133 5.26 -0.51 3.27
CA ASP A 133 6.19 0.63 3.25
C ASP A 133 7.64 0.18 3.06
N GLU A 134 8.00 -1.02 3.50
CA GLU A 134 9.30 -1.63 3.21
C GLU A 134 9.39 -2.12 1.75
N PHE A 135 8.25 -2.45 1.14
CA PHE A 135 8.16 -2.90 -0.25
C PHE A 135 8.03 -1.75 -1.26
N LEU A 136 7.13 -0.80 -0.98
CA LEU A 136 6.78 0.33 -1.83
C LEU A 136 7.01 1.66 -1.10
N LEU A 137 7.73 2.56 -1.75
CA LEU A 137 7.95 3.92 -1.25
C LEU A 137 7.69 4.94 -2.36
N ALA A 138 7.00 6.02 -2.01
CA ALA A 138 6.67 7.11 -2.94
C ALA A 138 5.97 6.67 -4.24
N GLY A 139 5.24 5.56 -4.22
CA GLY A 139 4.53 5.03 -5.39
C GLY A 139 5.39 4.12 -6.28
N GLU A 140 6.62 3.80 -5.86
CA GLU A 140 7.58 2.98 -6.58
C GLU A 140 8.02 1.76 -5.76
N VAL A 141 8.53 0.74 -6.43
CA VAL A 141 9.15 -0.43 -5.77
C VAL A 141 10.50 -0.04 -5.19
N GLN A 142 10.65 -0.14 -3.88
CA GLN A 142 11.91 0.12 -3.18
C GLN A 142 12.78 -1.13 -3.12
N GLU A 143 12.21 -2.25 -2.69
CA GLU A 143 12.94 -3.50 -2.48
C GLU A 143 12.28 -4.63 -3.28
N THR A 144 13.07 -5.29 -4.13
CA THR A 144 12.59 -6.35 -5.01
C THR A 144 12.73 -7.73 -4.37
N SER A 145 13.64 -7.89 -3.41
CA SER A 145 13.90 -9.15 -2.73
C SER A 145 12.95 -9.39 -1.57
N LYS A 146 12.07 -10.40 -1.71
CA LYS A 146 11.18 -10.85 -0.62
C LYS A 146 11.93 -11.15 0.68
N LYS A 147 13.16 -11.68 0.57
CA LYS A 147 13.98 -12.03 1.73
C LYS A 147 14.43 -10.77 2.48
N GLN A 148 14.79 -9.70 1.76
CA GLN A 148 15.27 -8.47 2.36
C GLN A 148 14.13 -7.71 3.05
N VAL A 149 12.96 -7.59 2.40
CA VAL A 149 11.75 -7.02 3.00
C VAL A 149 11.44 -7.70 4.32
N LEU A 150 11.31 -9.03 4.32
CA LEU A 150 10.95 -9.77 5.54
C LEU A 150 12.02 -9.67 6.63
N LYS A 151 13.30 -9.62 6.26
CA LYS A 151 14.38 -9.41 7.22
C LYS A 151 14.27 -8.04 7.89
N ALA A 152 13.96 -6.99 7.13
CA ALA A 152 13.78 -5.65 7.67
C ALA A 152 12.57 -5.58 8.62
N ILE A 153 11.44 -6.19 8.23
CA ILE A 153 10.25 -6.26 9.09
C ILE A 153 10.53 -7.05 10.37
N SER A 154 11.22 -8.20 10.31
CA SER A 154 11.59 -8.93 11.52
C SER A 154 12.51 -8.14 12.45
N ALA A 155 13.40 -7.31 11.90
CA ALA A 155 14.23 -6.42 12.72
C ALA A 155 13.40 -5.31 13.38
N GLN A 156 12.41 -4.76 12.68
CA GLN A 156 11.47 -3.78 13.24
C GLN A 156 10.61 -4.38 14.35
N ASP A 157 10.14 -5.63 14.18
CA ASP A 157 9.36 -6.33 15.21
C ASP A 157 10.16 -6.51 16.50
N LEU A 158 11.44 -6.91 16.40
CA LEU A 158 12.33 -7.06 17.57
C LEU A 158 12.52 -5.74 18.33
N LEU A 159 12.74 -4.64 17.59
CA LEU A 159 12.91 -3.31 18.21
C LEU A 159 11.61 -2.84 18.89
N GLN A 160 10.46 -3.09 18.28
CA GLN A 160 9.16 -2.74 18.84
C GLN A 160 8.88 -3.52 20.15
N ASP A 161 9.27 -4.80 20.20
CA ASP A 161 9.12 -5.63 21.40
C ASP A 161 10.05 -5.16 22.54
N GLU A 162 11.29 -4.76 22.22
CA GLU A 162 12.24 -4.20 23.18
C GLU A 162 11.73 -2.89 23.80
N GLU A 163 11.21 -1.97 22.99
CA GLU A 163 10.64 -0.69 23.46
C GLU A 163 9.40 -0.90 24.35
N THR A 164 8.51 -1.82 23.96
CA THR A 164 7.30 -2.13 24.73
C THR A 164 7.67 -2.72 26.10
N THR A 165 8.71 -3.55 26.12
CA THR A 165 9.23 -4.18 27.34
C THR A 165 9.87 -3.15 28.26
N GLN A 166 10.69 -2.23 27.74
CA GLN A 166 11.31 -1.15 28.51
C GLN A 166 10.27 -0.19 29.10
N GLY A 167 9.28 0.23 28.32
CA GLY A 167 8.20 1.10 28.80
C GLY A 167 7.41 0.47 29.94
N PHE A 168 7.17 -0.85 29.88
CA PHE A 168 6.52 -1.58 30.98
C PHE A 168 7.35 -1.59 32.27
N PHE A 169 8.67 -1.71 32.18
CA PHE A 169 9.55 -1.68 33.36
C PHE A 169 9.66 -0.28 33.97
N GLU A 170 9.74 0.76 33.12
CA GLU A 170 9.76 2.16 33.56
C GLU A 170 8.44 2.58 34.21
N ASP A 171 7.30 2.24 33.60
CA ASP A 171 5.97 2.58 34.13
C ASP A 171 5.64 1.87 35.46
N ASN A 172 6.23 0.70 35.70
CA ASN A 172 6.06 -0.05 36.94
C ASN A 172 7.19 0.19 37.96
N GLY A 173 8.14 1.10 37.68
CA GLY A 173 9.22 1.46 38.60
C GLY A 173 10.16 0.30 38.95
N LEU A 174 10.37 -0.62 38.01
CA LEU A 174 11.24 -1.80 38.15
C LEU A 174 12.61 -1.63 37.47
N GLY A 175 12.94 -0.42 36.99
CA GLY A 175 14.19 -0.04 36.34
C GLY A 175 15.20 0.65 37.26
#